data_AF-A0ABD5PF96-F1
#
_entry.id   AF-A0ABD5PF96-F1
#
_cell.length_a   1.000
_cell.length_b   1.000
_cell.length_c   1.000
_cell.angle_alpha   90.00
_cell.angle_beta   90.00
_cell.angle_gamma   90.00
#
_symmetry.space_group_name_H-M   'P 1'
#
loop_
_entity.id
_entity.type
_entity.pdbx_description
1 polymer ?
#
loop_
_entity_poly.entity_id
_entity_poly.type
_entity_poly.pdbx_seq_one_letter_code
_entity_poly.pdbx_strand_id
1 'polypeptide(L)'
;MASTAPLAGVGSAGDDRAKGDDDDGTDVTHPDAWRRDEGEAPLSVAHRGYAGLYPENTVAAVEGAADAGADMVEVDVVPTADGDVVVFHDNRLSSRDGGEREVTDADGLVWERSTDAVTSATVLRSGETVPLLTEVLDALPEAVAVNVEFKNPGSLDLRFAEKLSDDALSAQTAVWRPFTHRVLSVLDGYDHDVLVSSFYEAALATVREADPSIPVAPLLRDSIADGLAIAREYDAEAVHPPYNMVEGTPFFDDSYSTEGPSGEVDLLAVAHEEGRAVNVYTVRTWYEAQRLAAAGVDGLVVDYPNLLNCRGEP
;
A
#
# COMPACT_ATOMS: atom_id res chain seq x y z
N MET A 1 -71.65 -10.75 9.72
CA MET A 1 -72.11 -12.07 10.20
C MET A 1 -71.31 -13.14 9.49
N ALA A 2 -70.51 -13.87 10.28
CA ALA A 2 -70.13 -15.29 10.17
C ALA A 2 -69.40 -15.77 8.88
N SER A 3 -68.12 -16.14 8.95
CA SER A 3 -67.58 -17.46 9.38
C SER A 3 -67.35 -18.33 8.14
N THR A 4 -66.21 -18.96 7.86
CA THR A 4 -65.38 -19.88 8.66
C THR A 4 -64.06 -20.15 7.92
N ALA A 5 -62.94 -20.24 8.65
CA ALA A 5 -61.82 -21.10 8.28
C ALA A 5 -62.11 -22.55 8.74
N PRO A 6 -61.38 -23.56 8.24
CA PRO A 6 -60.44 -24.21 9.16
C PRO A 6 -59.08 -24.58 8.55
N LEU A 7 -58.17 -24.86 9.49
CA LEU A 7 -56.76 -25.23 9.40
C LEU A 7 -56.51 -26.75 9.29
N ALA A 8 -55.30 -27.05 8.80
CA ALA A 8 -54.35 -28.11 9.19
C ALA A 8 -54.45 -29.53 8.58
N GLY A 9 -53.29 -30.01 8.11
CA GLY A 9 -53.00 -31.42 7.84
C GLY A 9 -51.70 -31.64 7.07
N VAL A 10 -50.60 -31.88 7.81
CA VAL A 10 -49.22 -32.12 7.36
C VAL A 10 -49.05 -33.51 6.70
N GLY A 11 -48.17 -33.62 5.70
CA GLY A 11 -47.70 -34.90 5.16
C GLY A 11 -46.54 -34.74 4.16
N SER A 12 -45.34 -35.09 4.61
CA SER A 12 -44.05 -35.06 3.90
C SER A 12 -43.84 -36.30 3.02
N ALA A 13 -43.32 -36.09 1.80
CA ALA A 13 -42.47 -36.95 0.97
C ALA A 13 -42.17 -36.12 -0.30
N GLY A 14 -40.94 -35.71 -0.65
CA GLY A 14 -39.73 -36.50 -0.73
C GLY A 14 -39.69 -37.21 -2.08
N ASP A 15 -39.26 -36.52 -3.14
CA ASP A 15 -38.49 -37.16 -4.22
C ASP A 15 -37.76 -36.13 -5.09
N ASP A 16 -36.55 -36.53 -5.45
CA ASP A 16 -35.41 -35.76 -5.90
C ASP A 16 -35.53 -35.23 -7.33
N ARG A 17 -35.09 -33.98 -7.52
CA ARG A 17 -34.58 -33.53 -8.82
C ARG A 17 -33.30 -32.74 -8.61
N ALA A 18 -32.20 -33.44 -8.85
CA ALA A 18 -30.88 -32.89 -9.07
C ALA A 18 -30.92 -31.76 -10.12
N LYS A 19 -30.47 -30.58 -9.70
CA LYS A 19 -29.78 -29.57 -10.51
C LYS A 19 -28.49 -29.37 -9.72
N GLY A 20 -27.36 -29.91 -10.16
CA GLY A 20 -26.63 -29.35 -11.28
C GLY A 20 -25.78 -28.23 -10.71
N ASP A 21 -24.80 -28.62 -9.89
CA ASP A 21 -23.72 -27.76 -9.42
C ASP A 21 -22.81 -27.50 -10.63
N ASP A 22 -23.00 -26.34 -11.26
CA ASP A 22 -21.95 -25.70 -12.04
C ASP A 22 -21.47 -24.51 -11.20
N ASP A 23 -20.74 -24.87 -10.14
CA ASP A 23 -19.85 -23.99 -9.39
C ASP A 23 -18.58 -23.81 -10.24
N ASP A 24 -18.59 -22.80 -11.12
CA ASP A 24 -17.36 -22.21 -11.65
C ASP A 24 -17.07 -20.96 -10.82
N GLY A 25 -16.86 -21.18 -9.53
CA GLY A 25 -16.13 -20.25 -8.68
C GLY A 25 -14.70 -20.22 -9.19
N THR A 26 -14.41 -19.26 -10.07
CA THR A 26 -13.03 -18.86 -10.33
C THR A 26 -12.48 -18.31 -9.03
N ASP A 27 -11.71 -19.17 -8.36
CA ASP A 27 -10.78 -18.86 -7.29
C ASP A 27 -9.87 -17.70 -7.76
N VAL A 28 -10.24 -16.47 -7.42
CA VAL A 28 -9.39 -15.28 -7.59
C VAL A 28 -8.31 -15.34 -6.52
N THR A 29 -7.35 -16.23 -6.75
CA THR A 29 -6.01 -16.04 -6.22
C THR A 29 -5.33 -15.09 -7.19
N HIS A 30 -4.90 -13.93 -6.70
CA HIS A 30 -4.10 -12.95 -7.45
C HIS A 30 -2.60 -13.06 -7.08
N PRO A 31 -1.93 -14.23 -7.21
CA PRO A 31 -0.50 -14.29 -6.93
C PRO A 31 0.34 -13.50 -7.95
N ASP A 32 -0.24 -13.16 -9.11
CA ASP A 32 0.49 -12.55 -10.23
C ASP A 32 0.17 -11.06 -10.47
N ALA A 33 -0.75 -10.44 -9.73
CA ALA A 33 -1.14 -9.04 -9.99
C ALA A 33 0.01 -8.03 -9.79
N TRP A 34 0.99 -8.39 -8.96
CA TRP A 34 2.08 -7.50 -8.57
C TRP A 34 3.40 -7.82 -9.27
N ARG A 35 3.50 -8.98 -9.94
CA ARG A 35 4.71 -9.42 -10.65
C ARG A 35 4.62 -9.11 -12.12
N ARG A 36 5.78 -8.99 -12.77
CA ARG A 36 5.89 -8.80 -14.21
C ARG A 36 6.69 -9.93 -14.83
N ASP A 37 6.18 -10.42 -15.96
CA ASP A 37 6.91 -11.40 -16.75
C ASP A 37 8.21 -10.79 -17.29
N GLU A 38 9.22 -11.64 -17.48
CA GLU A 38 10.51 -11.22 -18.02
C GLU A 38 10.32 -10.52 -19.39
N GLY A 39 10.71 -9.24 -19.46
CA GLY A 39 10.58 -8.41 -20.66
C GLY A 39 9.30 -7.58 -20.74
N GLU A 40 8.37 -7.71 -19.81
CA GLU A 40 7.29 -6.73 -19.63
C GLU A 40 7.80 -5.43 -19.01
N ALA A 41 7.08 -4.33 -19.26
CA ALA A 41 7.39 -3.07 -18.61
C ALA A 41 6.98 -3.14 -17.13
N PRO A 42 7.79 -2.60 -16.19
CA PRO A 42 7.39 -2.50 -14.79
C PRO A 42 6.09 -1.72 -14.63
N LEU A 43 5.33 -2.03 -13.57
CA LEU A 43 4.18 -1.25 -13.15
C LEU A 43 4.58 0.20 -12.86
N SER A 44 3.75 1.14 -13.31
CA SER A 44 3.80 2.53 -12.90
C SER A 44 3.02 2.72 -11.61
N VAL A 45 3.73 2.82 -10.48
CA VAL A 45 3.11 3.15 -9.19
C VAL A 45 3.21 4.66 -8.96
N ALA A 46 2.06 5.35 -8.98
CA ALA A 46 1.97 6.79 -8.83
C ALA A 46 2.18 7.20 -7.36
N HIS A 47 3.41 7.56 -7.01
CA HIS A 47 3.79 7.96 -5.65
C HIS A 47 2.98 9.17 -5.20
N ARG A 48 2.11 8.96 -4.20
CA ARG A 48 1.14 9.94 -3.66
C ARG A 48 0.26 10.59 -4.74
N GLY A 49 -0.08 9.82 -5.78
CA GLY A 49 -0.78 10.33 -6.96
C GLY A 49 0.10 11.19 -7.88
N TYR A 50 1.34 10.76 -8.16
CA TYR A 50 2.34 11.52 -8.94
C TYR A 50 2.63 12.91 -8.34
N ALA A 51 3.20 12.92 -7.13
CA ALA A 51 3.54 14.14 -6.37
C ALA A 51 4.44 15.15 -7.12
N GLY A 52 5.09 14.75 -8.21
CA GLY A 52 5.83 15.65 -9.09
C GLY A 52 4.94 16.54 -9.96
N LEU A 53 3.70 16.13 -10.21
CA LEU A 53 2.74 16.81 -11.09
C LEU A 53 1.54 17.38 -10.33
N TYR A 54 1.08 16.70 -9.29
CA TYR A 54 -0.12 17.06 -8.52
C TYR A 54 0.23 17.32 -7.05
N PRO A 55 -0.60 18.08 -6.29
CA PRO A 55 -0.41 18.20 -4.85
C PRO A 55 -0.57 16.83 -4.19
N GLU A 56 0.52 16.31 -3.61
CA GLU A 56 0.59 14.94 -3.07
C GLU A 56 -0.59 14.59 -2.17
N ASN A 57 -1.05 13.32 -2.23
CA ASN A 57 -2.04 12.78 -1.31
C ASN A 57 -3.38 13.57 -1.30
N THR A 58 -3.82 14.05 -2.47
CA THR A 58 -5.11 14.74 -2.64
C THR A 58 -6.02 14.00 -3.61
N VAL A 59 -7.32 14.29 -3.59
CA VAL A 59 -8.29 13.76 -4.58
C VAL A 59 -7.84 14.10 -6.01
N ALA A 60 -7.44 15.35 -6.26
CA ALA A 60 -6.96 15.75 -7.58
C ALA A 60 -5.70 14.99 -8.04
N ALA A 61 -4.83 14.58 -7.11
CA ALA A 61 -3.65 13.78 -7.44
C ALA A 61 -4.01 12.35 -7.85
N VAL A 62 -4.96 11.72 -7.16
CA VAL A 62 -5.36 10.34 -7.51
C VAL A 62 -6.19 10.29 -8.79
N GLU A 63 -7.08 11.26 -9.03
CA GLU A 63 -7.78 11.43 -10.31
C GLU A 63 -6.78 11.67 -11.46
N GLY A 64 -5.84 12.59 -11.24
CA GLY A 64 -4.81 12.91 -12.21
C GLY A 64 -3.84 11.77 -12.52
N ALA A 65 -3.61 10.87 -11.56
CA ALA A 65 -2.82 9.67 -11.75
C ALA A 65 -3.56 8.60 -12.55
N ALA A 66 -4.85 8.38 -12.26
CA ALA A 66 -5.71 7.50 -13.05
C ALA A 66 -5.82 7.98 -14.51
N ASP A 67 -6.04 9.28 -14.73
CA ASP A 67 -6.10 9.89 -16.08
C ASP A 67 -4.78 9.75 -16.85
N ALA A 68 -3.65 9.74 -16.14
CA ALA A 68 -2.33 9.55 -16.72
C ALA A 68 -1.99 8.07 -16.99
N GLY A 69 -2.88 7.14 -16.63
CA GLY A 69 -2.73 5.71 -16.87
C GLY A 69 -1.80 5.02 -15.88
N ALA A 70 -1.80 5.43 -14.62
CA ALA A 70 -1.12 4.69 -13.55
C ALA A 70 -1.71 3.28 -13.44
N ASP A 71 -0.85 2.26 -13.31
CA ASP A 71 -1.29 0.89 -13.02
C ASP A 71 -1.78 0.79 -11.56
N MET A 72 -1.15 1.58 -10.68
CA MET A 72 -1.46 1.65 -9.27
C MET A 72 -1.22 3.06 -8.73
N VAL A 73 -2.04 3.51 -7.80
CA VAL A 73 -1.82 4.75 -7.05
C VAL A 73 -1.38 4.41 -5.63
N GLU A 74 -0.28 5.01 -5.18
CA GLU A 74 0.18 4.89 -3.80
C GLU A 74 -0.32 6.07 -2.97
N VAL A 75 -0.78 5.79 -1.75
CA VAL A 75 -1.29 6.78 -0.80
C VAL A 75 -0.85 6.47 0.62
N ASP A 76 -0.53 7.51 1.39
CA ASP A 76 -0.08 7.40 2.78
C ASP A 76 -1.26 7.57 3.75
N VAL A 77 -1.45 6.67 4.72
CA VAL A 77 -2.55 6.79 5.70
C VAL A 77 -2.07 7.01 7.14
N VAL A 78 -2.76 7.92 7.83
CA VAL A 78 -2.60 8.23 9.26
C VAL A 78 -3.96 8.54 9.91
N PRO A 79 -4.12 8.38 11.23
CA PRO A 79 -5.35 8.75 11.93
C PRO A 79 -5.41 10.22 12.33
N THR A 80 -6.61 10.76 12.40
CA THR A 80 -6.92 12.02 13.09
C THR A 80 -7.17 11.79 14.59
N ALA A 81 -7.36 12.85 15.38
CA ALA A 81 -7.72 12.75 16.79
C ALA A 81 -9.10 12.11 17.03
N ASP A 82 -10.03 12.30 16.09
CA ASP A 82 -11.36 11.67 16.12
C ASP A 82 -11.29 10.20 15.66
N GLY A 83 -10.17 9.86 15.00
CA GLY A 83 -9.83 8.50 14.63
C GLY A 83 -10.15 8.13 13.20
N ASP A 84 -10.62 9.07 12.40
CA ASP A 84 -10.85 8.90 10.97
C ASP A 84 -9.51 8.69 10.24
N VAL A 85 -9.56 7.98 9.12
CA VAL A 85 -8.39 7.68 8.29
C VAL A 85 -8.26 8.76 7.24
N VAL A 86 -7.19 9.55 7.33
CA VAL A 86 -6.85 10.59 6.34
C VAL A 86 -5.64 10.16 5.51
N VAL A 87 -5.55 10.72 4.31
CA VAL A 87 -4.46 10.46 3.38
C VAL A 87 -3.41 11.55 3.50
N PHE A 88 -2.32 11.27 4.22
CA PHE A 88 -1.28 12.23 4.55
C PHE A 88 0.02 11.53 4.98
N HIS A 89 1.16 12.06 4.55
CA HIS A 89 2.46 11.40 4.76
C HIS A 89 3.12 11.72 6.10
N ASP A 90 3.09 12.99 6.52
CA ASP A 90 3.94 13.45 7.62
C ASP A 90 3.22 13.36 8.97
N ASN A 91 3.99 13.25 10.05
CA ASN A 91 3.41 13.25 11.38
C ASN A 91 2.77 14.60 11.74
N ARG A 92 3.27 15.70 11.15
CA ARG A 92 2.86 17.08 11.44
C ARG A 92 2.32 17.76 10.18
N LEU A 93 1.16 18.42 10.30
CA LEU A 93 0.49 19.08 9.16
C LEU A 93 1.34 20.14 8.46
N SER A 94 2.19 20.85 9.19
CA SER A 94 2.92 22.00 8.66
C SER A 94 4.24 21.65 7.99
N SER A 95 4.83 20.47 8.24
CA SER A 95 6.22 20.24 7.88
C SER A 95 6.49 18.81 7.51
N ARG A 96 7.33 18.63 6.48
CA ARG A 96 7.86 17.33 6.12
C ARG A 96 8.82 16.82 7.19
N ASP A 97 8.74 15.54 7.55
CA ASP A 97 9.67 14.95 8.50
C ASP A 97 11.12 15.10 7.99
N GLY A 98 11.88 16.00 8.62
CA GLY A 98 13.27 16.31 8.27
C GLY A 98 13.54 17.54 7.38
N GLY A 99 12.59 18.44 7.11
CA GLY A 99 12.89 19.63 6.26
C GLY A 99 11.89 20.79 6.24
N GLU A 100 12.41 21.94 5.77
CA GLU A 100 11.89 23.33 5.90
C GLU A 100 10.64 23.70 5.08
N ARG A 101 10.08 22.78 4.28
CA ARG A 101 8.99 23.10 3.36
C ARG A 101 7.64 22.85 4.00
N GLU A 102 6.80 23.87 3.95
CA GLU A 102 5.41 23.83 4.40
C GLU A 102 4.59 22.88 3.53
N VAL A 103 3.94 21.88 4.15
CA VAL A 103 3.12 20.86 3.46
C VAL A 103 1.67 21.31 3.38
N THR A 104 1.11 21.78 4.49
CA THR A 104 -0.22 22.40 4.55
C THR A 104 -0.17 23.76 5.24
N ASP A 105 -1.25 24.52 5.14
CA ASP A 105 -1.45 25.78 5.87
C ASP A 105 -1.92 25.60 7.34
N ALA A 106 -1.95 24.36 7.84
CA ALA A 106 -2.26 24.00 9.22
C ALA A 106 -1.02 23.48 9.97
N ASP A 107 -1.10 23.40 11.30
CA ASP A 107 0.01 22.96 12.16
C ASP A 107 -0.45 21.98 13.25
N GLY A 108 0.50 21.25 13.85
CA GLY A 108 0.27 20.24 14.88
C GLY A 108 0.34 18.82 14.34
N LEU A 109 0.42 17.84 15.25
CA LEU A 109 0.40 16.43 14.89
C LEU A 109 -0.98 16.05 14.36
N VAL A 110 -1.04 15.24 13.29
CA VAL A 110 -2.31 14.91 12.61
C VAL A 110 -3.30 14.26 13.59
N TRP A 111 -2.83 13.29 14.37
CA TRP A 111 -3.62 12.58 15.39
C TRP A 111 -3.91 13.38 16.67
N GLU A 112 -3.48 14.65 16.75
CA GLU A 112 -3.87 15.59 17.81
C GLU A 112 -4.87 16.65 17.32
N ARG A 113 -5.25 16.60 16.03
CA ARG A 113 -6.22 17.51 15.40
C ARG A 113 -7.50 16.77 15.06
N SER A 114 -8.64 17.46 15.19
CA SER A 114 -9.94 16.92 14.76
C SER A 114 -9.95 16.68 13.25
N THR A 115 -10.79 15.76 12.80
CA THR A 115 -10.93 15.44 11.37
C THR A 115 -11.26 16.68 10.55
N ASP A 116 -12.18 17.52 11.02
CA ASP A 116 -12.54 18.80 10.37
C ASP A 116 -11.33 19.74 10.22
N ALA A 117 -10.45 19.80 11.22
CA ALA A 117 -9.27 20.67 11.17
C ALA A 117 -8.21 20.14 10.21
N VAL A 118 -8.04 18.81 10.14
CA VAL A 118 -7.12 18.17 9.19
C VAL A 118 -7.63 18.31 7.76
N THR A 119 -8.89 17.95 7.52
CA THR A 119 -9.51 17.94 6.18
C THR A 119 -9.80 19.33 5.61
N SER A 120 -9.74 20.37 6.44
CA SER A 120 -9.77 21.77 5.99
C SER A 120 -8.39 22.34 5.62
N ALA A 121 -7.30 21.62 5.91
CA ALA A 121 -5.94 22.09 5.64
C ALA A 121 -5.63 22.02 4.15
N THR A 122 -5.18 23.13 3.56
CA THR A 122 -4.86 23.23 2.14
C THR A 122 -3.46 22.70 1.87
N VAL A 123 -3.34 21.71 1.00
CA VAL A 123 -2.08 21.08 0.62
C VAL A 123 -1.33 21.96 -0.37
N LEU A 124 -0.07 22.30 -0.06
CA LEU A 124 0.88 23.01 -0.91
C LEU A 124 0.36 24.34 -1.52
N ARG A 125 -0.63 24.97 -0.87
CA ARG A 125 -1.33 26.17 -1.37
C ARG A 125 -1.95 25.98 -2.75
N SER A 126 -2.33 24.73 -3.08
CA SER A 126 -2.90 24.35 -4.37
C SER A 126 -4.38 24.69 -4.50
N GLY A 127 -5.09 24.78 -3.36
CA GLY A 127 -6.55 24.84 -3.30
C GLY A 127 -7.20 23.49 -2.97
N GLU A 128 -6.44 22.40 -3.08
CA GLU A 128 -6.83 21.06 -2.63
C GLU A 128 -6.56 20.87 -1.14
N THR A 129 -7.33 20.01 -0.47
CA THR A 129 -7.20 19.73 0.97
C THR A 129 -6.77 18.30 1.24
N VAL A 130 -6.38 18.03 2.49
CA VAL A 130 -6.10 16.66 2.96
C VAL A 130 -7.40 15.85 2.94
N PRO A 131 -7.51 14.75 2.18
CA PRO A 131 -8.74 13.99 2.07
C PRO A 131 -8.83 12.86 3.10
N LEU A 132 -10.05 12.39 3.35
CA LEU A 132 -10.30 11.08 3.93
C LEU A 132 -9.90 9.98 2.93
N LEU A 133 -9.56 8.80 3.44
CA LEU A 133 -9.31 7.63 2.58
C LEU A 133 -10.54 7.28 1.73
N THR A 134 -11.75 7.43 2.26
CA THR A 134 -13.00 7.21 1.51
C THR A 134 -13.12 8.14 0.31
N GLU A 135 -12.72 9.41 0.44
CA GLU A 135 -12.80 10.39 -0.66
C GLU A 135 -11.81 10.06 -1.78
N VAL A 136 -10.65 9.51 -1.41
CA VAL A 136 -9.65 9.01 -2.37
C VAL A 136 -10.17 7.78 -3.12
N LEU A 137 -10.73 6.80 -2.40
CA LEU A 137 -11.27 5.58 -3.00
C LEU A 137 -12.51 5.88 -3.87
N ASP A 138 -13.39 6.79 -3.43
CA ASP A 138 -14.55 7.25 -4.22
C ASP A 138 -14.14 7.89 -5.56
N ALA A 139 -12.97 8.53 -5.61
CA ALA A 139 -12.47 9.23 -6.80
C ALA A 139 -11.70 8.34 -7.77
N LEU A 140 -11.20 7.18 -7.31
CA LEU A 140 -10.44 6.25 -8.13
C LEU A 140 -11.36 5.32 -8.92
N PRO A 141 -11.08 5.09 -10.21
CA PRO A 141 -11.74 3.99 -10.93
C PRO A 141 -11.37 2.64 -10.29
N GLU A 142 -12.34 1.74 -10.11
CA GLU A 142 -12.14 0.38 -9.54
C GLU A 142 -11.00 -0.40 -10.20
N ALA A 143 -10.77 -0.17 -11.50
CA ALA A 143 -9.71 -0.84 -12.27
C ALA A 143 -8.28 -0.37 -11.95
N VAL A 144 -8.11 0.73 -11.19
CA VAL A 144 -6.81 1.22 -10.75
C VAL A 144 -6.53 0.64 -9.37
N ALA A 145 -5.43 -0.09 -9.23
CA ALA A 145 -5.02 -0.66 -7.95
C ALA A 145 -4.55 0.43 -6.98
N VAL A 146 -4.61 0.14 -5.68
CA VAL A 146 -4.21 1.09 -4.63
C VAL A 146 -3.18 0.46 -3.70
N ASN A 147 -2.00 1.08 -3.59
CA ASN A 147 -1.06 0.77 -2.52
C ASN A 147 -1.29 1.71 -1.33
N VAL A 148 -1.79 1.17 -0.23
CA VAL A 148 -2.06 1.92 1.00
C VAL A 148 -0.87 1.78 1.94
N GLU A 149 -0.03 2.82 2.05
CA GLU A 149 1.08 2.85 2.99
C GLU A 149 0.58 3.18 4.40
N PHE A 150 0.73 2.22 5.31
CA PHE A 150 0.49 2.41 6.74
C PHE A 150 1.64 3.20 7.34
N LYS A 151 1.43 4.51 7.47
CA LYS A 151 2.49 5.45 7.78
C LYS A 151 2.74 5.63 9.27
N ASN A 152 1.67 5.81 10.06
CA ASN A 152 1.76 5.98 11.51
C ASN A 152 0.36 5.76 12.15
N PRO A 153 0.21 5.00 13.24
CA PRO A 153 -1.05 4.78 13.96
C PRO A 153 -1.34 5.86 15.01
N GLY A 154 -0.58 6.96 15.04
CA GLY A 154 -0.72 8.03 16.02
C GLY A 154 0.27 7.96 17.18
N SER A 155 1.50 7.47 16.94
CA SER A 155 2.54 7.32 17.97
C SER A 155 3.91 7.79 17.46
N LEU A 156 4.66 8.45 18.36
CA LEU A 156 6.07 8.81 18.12
C LEU A 156 7.05 7.76 18.66
N ASP A 157 6.56 6.78 19.43
CA ASP A 157 7.37 5.72 20.04
C ASP A 157 7.18 4.41 19.26
N LEU A 158 7.75 4.36 18.06
CA LEU A 158 7.70 3.22 17.15
C LEU A 158 9.09 2.88 16.65
N ARG A 159 9.34 1.60 16.39
CA ARG A 159 10.60 1.11 15.83
C ARG A 159 10.44 1.03 14.31
N PHE A 160 11.25 1.79 13.60
CA PHE A 160 11.07 2.06 12.17
C PHE A 160 12.05 1.20 11.34
N ALA A 161 11.55 0.54 10.30
CA ALA A 161 12.33 -0.16 9.26
C ALA A 161 13.31 -1.24 9.76
N GLU A 162 12.94 -1.99 10.80
CA GLU A 162 13.73 -3.09 11.36
C GLU A 162 12.84 -4.29 11.75
N LYS A 163 13.42 -5.48 11.81
CA LYS A 163 12.76 -6.68 12.35
C LYS A 163 12.74 -6.63 13.88
N LEU A 164 11.55 -6.77 14.47
CA LEU A 164 11.30 -6.65 15.90
C LEU A 164 11.54 -7.98 16.63
N SER A 165 11.93 -7.87 17.90
CA SER A 165 11.83 -8.99 18.84
C SER A 165 10.36 -9.23 19.23
N ASP A 166 10.03 -10.43 19.67
CA ASP A 166 8.67 -10.82 20.08
C ASP A 166 8.01 -9.82 21.06
N ASP A 167 8.76 -9.37 22.08
CA ASP A 167 8.27 -8.39 23.07
C ASP A 167 7.95 -7.03 22.43
N ALA A 168 8.84 -6.53 21.54
CA ALA A 168 8.65 -5.25 20.86
C ALA A 168 7.53 -5.32 19.82
N LEU A 169 7.42 -6.46 19.13
CA LEU A 169 6.34 -6.74 18.19
C LEU A 169 5.00 -6.75 18.93
N SER A 170 4.87 -7.49 20.03
CA SER A 170 3.64 -7.54 20.82
C SER A 170 3.22 -6.17 21.36
N ALA A 171 4.18 -5.33 21.76
CA ALA A 171 3.88 -3.99 22.24
C ALA A 171 3.40 -3.08 21.10
N GLN A 172 4.06 -3.11 19.94
CA GLN A 172 3.70 -2.25 18.82
C GLN A 172 2.44 -2.73 18.08
N THR A 173 2.18 -4.03 17.96
CA THR A 173 0.92 -4.52 17.37
C THR A 173 -0.29 -4.06 18.20
N ALA A 174 -0.16 -3.94 19.53
CA ALA A 174 -1.22 -3.37 20.36
C ALA A 174 -1.52 -1.89 20.04
N VAL A 175 -0.52 -1.10 19.63
CA VAL A 175 -0.67 0.30 19.19
C VAL A 175 -1.28 0.37 17.79
N TRP A 176 -0.84 -0.49 16.87
CA TRP A 176 -1.30 -0.50 15.47
C TRP A 176 -2.73 -1.01 15.31
N ARG A 177 -3.12 -2.05 16.07
CA ARG A 177 -4.37 -2.80 15.86
C ARG A 177 -5.62 -1.92 15.73
N PRO A 178 -5.88 -0.90 16.58
CA PRO A 178 -7.06 -0.06 16.42
C PRO A 178 -7.07 0.71 15.09
N PHE A 179 -5.92 1.21 14.66
CA PHE A 179 -5.80 1.92 13.38
C PHE A 179 -5.98 0.96 12.20
N THR A 180 -5.34 -0.22 12.26
CA THR A 180 -5.48 -1.25 11.22
C THR A 180 -6.93 -1.65 11.02
N HIS A 181 -7.68 -1.94 12.08
CA HIS A 181 -9.10 -2.28 11.93
C HIS A 181 -9.94 -1.17 11.28
N ARG A 182 -9.60 0.10 11.50
CA ARG A 182 -10.30 1.21 10.85
C ARG A 182 -9.97 1.31 9.37
N VAL A 183 -8.69 1.21 9.00
CA VAL A 183 -8.26 1.22 7.60
C VAL A 183 -8.91 0.05 6.85
N LEU A 184 -8.82 -1.17 7.39
CA LEU A 184 -9.41 -2.35 6.75
C LEU A 184 -10.94 -2.26 6.66
N SER A 185 -11.61 -1.68 7.66
CA SER A 185 -13.05 -1.43 7.60
C SER A 185 -13.45 -0.40 6.54
N VAL A 186 -12.57 0.54 6.19
CA VAL A 186 -12.79 1.44 5.06
C VAL A 186 -12.62 0.67 3.75
N LEU A 187 -11.53 -0.09 3.62
CA LEU A 187 -11.21 -0.85 2.40
C LEU A 187 -12.26 -1.91 2.04
N ASP A 188 -12.85 -2.59 3.02
CA ASP A 188 -13.95 -3.57 2.84
C ASP A 188 -15.19 -2.96 2.15
N GLY A 189 -15.31 -1.63 2.13
CA GLY A 189 -16.38 -0.92 1.45
C GLY A 189 -16.18 -0.70 -0.05
N TYR A 190 -15.04 -1.10 -0.63
CA TYR A 190 -14.64 -0.76 -1.98
C TYR A 190 -14.07 -1.96 -2.75
N ASP A 191 -14.41 -2.04 -4.05
CA ASP A 191 -13.96 -3.10 -4.95
C ASP A 191 -12.66 -2.70 -5.70
N HIS A 192 -11.62 -2.35 -4.94
CA HIS A 192 -10.28 -2.10 -5.50
C HIS A 192 -9.33 -3.26 -5.21
N ASP A 193 -8.40 -3.52 -6.14
CA ASP A 193 -7.22 -4.32 -5.86
C ASP A 193 -6.30 -3.53 -4.91
N VAL A 194 -6.14 -4.03 -3.68
CA VAL A 194 -5.37 -3.36 -2.63
C VAL A 194 -4.07 -4.09 -2.34
N LEU A 195 -2.99 -3.33 -2.22
CA LEU A 195 -1.73 -3.75 -1.60
C LEU A 195 -1.49 -2.89 -0.36
N VAL A 196 -1.16 -3.49 0.78
CA VAL A 196 -0.82 -2.74 2.00
C VAL A 196 0.69 -2.75 2.21
N SER A 197 1.30 -1.57 2.27
CA SER A 197 2.73 -1.46 2.55
C SER A 197 3.02 -0.78 3.89
N SER A 198 4.13 -1.12 4.54
CA SER A 198 4.64 -0.35 5.68
C SER A 198 6.14 -0.57 5.93
N PHE A 199 6.81 0.44 6.49
CA PHE A 199 8.13 0.29 7.13
C PHE A 199 8.06 -0.37 8.51
N TYR A 200 6.85 -0.52 9.08
CA TYR A 200 6.65 -1.02 10.42
C TYR A 200 6.15 -2.45 10.38
N GLU A 201 6.99 -3.37 10.83
CA GLU A 201 6.62 -4.79 10.92
C GLU A 201 5.29 -5.01 11.65
N ALA A 202 5.10 -4.30 12.77
CA ALA A 202 3.87 -4.41 13.57
C ALA A 202 2.60 -3.99 12.79
N ALA A 203 2.70 -3.09 11.82
CA ALA A 203 1.57 -2.74 10.97
C ALA A 203 1.19 -3.94 10.09
N LEU A 204 2.17 -4.52 9.38
CA LEU A 204 1.98 -5.68 8.51
C LEU A 204 1.44 -6.89 9.29
N ALA A 205 1.99 -7.14 10.49
CA ALA A 205 1.52 -8.18 11.39
C ALA A 205 0.03 -8.01 11.72
N THR A 206 -0.40 -6.79 12.06
CA THR A 206 -1.82 -6.55 12.37
C THR A 206 -2.74 -6.69 11.16
N VAL A 207 -2.26 -6.43 9.95
CA VAL A 207 -3.03 -6.66 8.72
C VAL A 207 -3.21 -8.16 8.51
N ARG A 208 -2.11 -8.94 8.53
CA ARG A 208 -2.18 -10.39 8.39
C ARG A 208 -3.00 -11.08 9.48
N GLU A 209 -2.96 -10.58 10.71
CA GLU A 209 -3.80 -11.09 11.80
C GLU A 209 -5.29 -10.80 11.60
N ALA A 210 -5.63 -9.65 11.01
CA ALA A 210 -7.01 -9.22 10.82
C ALA A 210 -7.63 -9.83 9.56
N ASP A 211 -6.90 -9.82 8.45
CA ASP A 211 -7.29 -10.41 7.18
C ASP A 211 -6.05 -10.91 6.40
N PRO A 212 -5.81 -12.23 6.38
CA PRO A 212 -4.67 -12.79 5.66
C PRO A 212 -4.85 -12.79 4.13
N SER A 213 -6.03 -12.44 3.60
CA SER A 213 -6.27 -12.36 2.15
C SER A 213 -5.78 -11.05 1.53
N ILE A 214 -5.61 -9.99 2.33
CA ILE A 214 -5.14 -8.69 1.86
C ILE A 214 -3.63 -8.75 1.63
N PRO A 215 -3.14 -8.53 0.40
CA PRO A 215 -1.72 -8.53 0.09
C PRO A 215 -0.92 -7.50 0.91
N VAL A 216 0.29 -7.85 1.32
CA VAL A 216 1.19 -6.95 2.04
C VAL A 216 2.57 -6.84 1.41
N ALA A 217 3.23 -5.70 1.62
CA ALA A 217 4.60 -5.44 1.17
C ALA A 217 5.42 -4.68 2.22
N PRO A 218 6.47 -5.26 2.83
CA PRO A 218 7.38 -4.48 3.65
C PRO A 218 8.17 -3.47 2.82
N LEU A 219 8.22 -2.22 3.31
CA LEU A 219 9.18 -1.24 2.83
C LEU A 219 10.53 -1.44 3.54
N LEU A 220 11.60 -1.50 2.75
CA LEU A 220 12.97 -1.69 3.23
C LEU A 220 13.68 -0.34 3.31
N ARG A 221 14.54 -0.12 4.30
CA ARG A 221 15.39 1.10 4.32
C ARG A 221 16.81 0.82 4.76
N ASP A 222 16.96 0.09 5.85
CA ASP A 222 18.25 0.01 6.56
C ASP A 222 18.94 -1.35 6.36
N SER A 223 18.17 -2.43 6.18
CA SER A 223 18.69 -3.80 6.00
C SER A 223 17.88 -4.60 4.99
N ILE A 224 18.57 -5.17 4.00
CA ILE A 224 17.98 -6.12 3.03
C ILE A 224 17.52 -7.39 3.75
N ALA A 225 18.34 -7.87 4.70
CA ALA A 225 18.08 -9.10 5.43
C ALA A 225 16.82 -9.00 6.29
N ASP A 226 16.62 -7.88 7.00
CA ASP A 226 15.44 -7.65 7.82
C ASP A 226 14.18 -7.58 6.96
N GLY A 227 14.25 -6.84 5.84
CA GLY A 227 13.13 -6.74 4.89
C GLY A 227 12.68 -8.10 4.38
N LEU A 228 13.62 -8.93 3.92
CA LEU A 228 13.33 -10.29 3.46
C LEU A 228 12.85 -11.19 4.60
N ALA A 229 13.37 -11.04 5.81
CA ALA A 229 12.90 -11.79 6.98
C ALA A 229 11.45 -11.44 7.33
N ILE A 230 11.09 -10.15 7.30
CA ILE A 230 9.71 -9.69 7.47
C ILE A 230 8.83 -10.22 6.34
N ALA A 231 9.27 -10.12 5.08
CA ALA A 231 8.52 -10.60 3.93
C ALA A 231 8.19 -12.10 4.04
N ARG A 232 9.15 -12.92 4.47
CA ARG A 232 8.93 -14.37 4.69
C ARG A 232 8.01 -14.66 5.88
N GLU A 233 8.16 -13.92 6.98
CA GLU A 233 7.32 -14.10 8.19
C GLU A 233 5.84 -13.90 7.88
N TYR A 234 5.52 -12.89 7.06
CA TYR A 234 4.14 -12.49 6.76
C TYR A 234 3.68 -12.92 5.37
N ASP A 235 4.44 -13.81 4.73
CA ASP A 235 4.24 -14.27 3.35
C ASP A 235 3.86 -13.15 2.37
N ALA A 236 4.62 -12.06 2.37
CA ALA A 236 4.35 -10.82 1.64
C ALA A 236 4.46 -10.97 0.11
N GLU A 237 3.46 -10.54 -0.64
CA GLU A 237 3.38 -10.70 -2.09
C GLU A 237 4.41 -9.82 -2.84
N ALA A 238 4.88 -8.75 -2.19
CA ALA A 238 5.93 -7.89 -2.72
C ALA A 238 6.89 -7.41 -1.63
N VAL A 239 8.03 -6.85 -2.03
CA VAL A 239 8.91 -6.03 -1.19
C VAL A 239 9.15 -4.70 -1.86
N HIS A 240 9.20 -3.64 -1.07
CA HIS A 240 9.39 -2.28 -1.57
C HIS A 240 10.73 -1.73 -1.09
N PRO A 241 11.84 -1.87 -1.84
CA PRO A 241 13.12 -1.30 -1.43
C PRO A 241 13.39 0.06 -2.10
N PRO A 242 14.32 0.86 -1.56
CA PRO A 242 14.81 2.02 -2.27
C PRO A 242 15.57 1.59 -3.54
N TYR A 243 15.54 2.44 -4.56
CA TYR A 243 16.12 2.16 -5.89
C TYR A 243 17.61 1.77 -5.87
N ASN A 244 18.35 2.17 -4.85
CA ASN A 244 19.77 1.87 -4.66
C ASN A 244 20.05 0.55 -3.91
N MET A 245 19.04 -0.28 -3.63
CA MET A 245 19.21 -1.67 -3.16
C MET A 245 19.20 -2.71 -4.29
N VAL A 246 19.05 -2.29 -5.55
CA VAL A 246 19.02 -3.23 -6.69
C VAL A 246 20.44 -3.48 -7.20
N GLU A 247 20.95 -4.68 -6.92
CA GLU A 247 22.26 -5.15 -7.39
C GLU A 247 22.34 -5.13 -8.94
N GLY A 248 23.54 -4.94 -9.48
CA GLY A 248 23.76 -4.89 -10.93
C GLY A 248 23.38 -3.55 -11.58
N THR A 249 22.82 -2.61 -10.83
CA THR A 249 22.55 -1.25 -11.30
C THR A 249 23.70 -0.28 -10.95
N PRO A 250 23.87 0.84 -11.68
CA PRO A 250 24.86 1.87 -11.35
C PRO A 250 24.61 2.61 -10.03
N PHE A 251 23.48 2.35 -9.36
CA PHE A 251 23.05 3.03 -8.14
C PHE A 251 23.22 2.18 -6.89
N PHE A 252 23.50 0.89 -7.05
CA PHE A 252 23.60 -0.04 -5.93
C PHE A 252 24.57 0.45 -4.87
N ASP A 253 24.13 0.39 -3.62
CA ASP A 253 24.88 0.72 -2.42
C ASP A 253 24.91 -0.51 -1.50
N ASP A 254 26.10 -1.04 -1.25
CA ASP A 254 26.29 -2.27 -0.47
C ASP A 254 26.14 -2.06 1.04
N SER A 255 25.97 -0.82 1.51
CA SER A 255 25.80 -0.51 2.94
C SER A 255 24.56 -1.13 3.57
N TYR A 256 23.56 -1.53 2.77
CA TYR A 256 22.36 -2.23 3.22
C TYR A 256 22.53 -3.74 3.39
N SER A 257 23.65 -4.29 2.90
CA SER A 257 23.96 -5.73 2.95
C SER A 257 24.56 -6.16 4.29
N THR A 258 24.91 -5.21 5.17
CA THR A 258 25.72 -5.48 6.36
C THR A 258 24.96 -5.29 7.67
N GLU A 259 24.02 -6.18 7.99
CA GLU A 259 23.70 -6.61 9.37
C GLU A 259 23.16 -8.06 9.37
N GLY A 260 24.05 -9.06 9.31
CA GLY A 260 23.69 -10.49 9.35
C GLY A 260 24.76 -11.43 8.78
N PRO A 261 24.76 -12.75 9.09
CA PRO A 261 25.89 -13.65 8.85
C PRO A 261 26.05 -14.20 7.41
N SER A 262 25.50 -13.58 6.38
CA SER A 262 25.43 -14.20 5.04
C SER A 262 25.54 -13.22 3.87
N GLY A 263 26.75 -12.76 3.56
CA GLY A 263 27.16 -12.27 2.22
C GLY A 263 26.43 -11.06 1.64
N GLU A 264 26.90 -10.59 0.49
CA GLU A 264 26.13 -9.70 -0.40
C GLU A 264 24.84 -10.45 -0.79
N VAL A 265 23.66 -9.86 -0.51
CA VAL A 265 22.36 -10.46 -0.84
C VAL A 265 21.82 -9.76 -2.08
N ASP A 266 21.70 -10.51 -3.18
CA ASP A 266 20.95 -10.07 -4.36
C ASP A 266 19.45 -10.08 -4.02
N LEU A 267 18.94 -8.91 -3.59
CA LEU A 267 17.55 -8.74 -3.19
C LEU A 267 16.58 -9.14 -4.31
N LEU A 268 16.88 -8.78 -5.56
CA LEU A 268 15.97 -9.01 -6.68
C LEU A 268 15.88 -10.50 -6.98
N ALA A 269 17.02 -11.18 -7.10
CA ALA A 269 17.05 -12.61 -7.34
C ALA A 269 16.35 -13.40 -6.22
N VAL A 270 16.65 -13.08 -4.95
CA VAL A 270 16.04 -13.78 -3.81
C VAL A 270 14.53 -13.54 -3.73
N ALA A 271 14.06 -12.30 -3.88
CA ALA A 271 12.63 -12.00 -3.87
C ALA A 271 11.91 -12.76 -5.00
N HIS A 272 12.49 -12.78 -6.19
CA HIS A 272 11.90 -13.43 -7.34
C HIS A 272 11.85 -14.95 -7.24
N GLU A 273 12.92 -15.58 -6.73
CA GLU A 273 12.97 -17.02 -6.42
C GLU A 273 11.90 -17.41 -5.38
N GLU A 274 11.59 -16.51 -4.46
CA GLU A 274 10.59 -16.70 -3.40
C GLU A 274 9.17 -16.34 -3.81
N GLY A 275 8.92 -15.99 -5.07
CA GLY A 275 7.56 -15.72 -5.53
C GLY A 275 7.12 -14.27 -5.37
N ARG A 276 8.00 -13.33 -4.97
CA ARG A 276 7.63 -11.97 -4.55
C ARG A 276 7.96 -10.93 -5.61
N ALA A 277 7.13 -9.91 -5.75
CA ALA A 277 7.40 -8.74 -6.59
C ALA A 277 8.39 -7.78 -5.92
N VAL A 278 9.10 -6.98 -6.71
CA VAL A 278 10.01 -5.92 -6.24
C VAL A 278 9.60 -4.58 -6.84
N ASN A 279 8.99 -3.72 -6.02
CA ASN A 279 8.58 -2.37 -6.42
C ASN A 279 9.49 -1.32 -5.80
N VAL A 280 10.28 -0.63 -6.61
CA VAL A 280 11.37 0.23 -6.10
C VAL A 280 10.96 1.69 -5.92
N TYR A 281 11.40 2.32 -4.84
CA TYR A 281 11.08 3.72 -4.53
C TYR A 281 12.32 4.60 -4.23
N THR A 282 12.23 5.92 -4.21
CA THR A 282 11.44 6.69 -5.17
C THR A 282 12.34 6.93 -6.38
N VAL A 283 11.89 6.50 -7.55
CA VAL A 283 12.63 6.66 -8.81
C VAL A 283 12.39 8.07 -9.36
N ARG A 284 13.45 8.81 -9.65
CA ARG A 284 13.39 10.26 -9.91
C ARG A 284 13.73 10.64 -11.34
N THR A 285 14.47 9.80 -12.05
CA THR A 285 14.95 10.10 -13.40
C THR A 285 14.62 9.01 -14.40
N TRP A 286 14.52 9.37 -15.67
CA TRP A 286 14.33 8.41 -16.76
C TRP A 286 15.50 7.42 -16.84
N TYR A 287 16.71 7.84 -16.45
CA TYR A 287 17.89 6.99 -16.45
C TYR A 287 17.80 5.91 -15.37
N GLU A 288 17.37 6.28 -14.15
CA GLU A 288 17.07 5.32 -13.10
C GLU A 288 16.00 4.33 -13.54
N ALA A 289 14.86 4.84 -14.03
CA ALA A 289 13.75 4.02 -14.49
C ALA A 289 14.18 2.99 -15.55
N GLN A 290 14.94 3.41 -16.58
CA GLN A 290 15.44 2.50 -17.61
C GLN A 290 16.41 1.44 -17.07
N ARG A 291 17.33 1.81 -16.16
CA ARG A 291 18.30 0.86 -15.61
C ARG A 291 17.64 -0.15 -14.68
N LEU A 292 16.67 0.29 -13.88
CA LEU A 292 15.92 -0.57 -12.96
C LEU A 292 14.98 -1.51 -13.73
N ALA A 293 14.27 -1.00 -14.73
CA ALA A 293 13.46 -1.83 -15.62
C ALA A 293 14.32 -2.90 -16.34
N ALA A 294 15.51 -2.52 -16.82
CA ALA A 294 16.43 -3.46 -17.44
C ALA A 294 17.04 -4.48 -16.46
N ALA A 295 17.07 -4.17 -15.16
CA ALA A 295 17.47 -5.11 -14.11
C ALA A 295 16.36 -6.12 -13.79
N GLY A 296 15.10 -5.82 -14.14
CA GLY A 296 13.97 -6.72 -13.97
C GLY A 296 13.08 -6.42 -12.76
N VAL A 297 13.08 -5.19 -12.23
CA VAL A 297 12.13 -4.80 -11.17
C VAL A 297 10.68 -4.86 -11.67
N ASP A 298 9.74 -5.23 -10.81
CA ASP A 298 8.33 -5.42 -11.17
C ASP A 298 7.54 -4.11 -11.19
N GLY A 299 7.94 -3.13 -10.37
CA GLY A 299 7.26 -1.83 -10.30
C GLY A 299 8.21 -0.69 -10.00
N LEU A 300 7.87 0.50 -10.49
CA LEU A 300 8.56 1.75 -10.19
C LEU A 300 7.61 2.71 -9.47
N VAL A 301 7.95 3.07 -8.23
CA VAL A 301 7.27 4.13 -7.47
C VAL A 301 7.86 5.47 -7.92
N VAL A 302 7.06 6.24 -8.67
CA VAL A 302 7.51 7.43 -9.40
C VAL A 302 6.65 8.65 -9.11
N ASP A 303 7.29 9.82 -9.09
CA ASP A 303 6.61 11.12 -8.94
C ASP A 303 6.02 11.64 -10.26
N TYR A 304 6.43 11.10 -11.40
CA TYR A 304 6.01 11.56 -12.73
C TYR A 304 5.66 10.37 -13.65
N PRO A 305 4.54 10.43 -14.39
CA PRO A 305 4.07 9.34 -15.25
C PRO A 305 4.99 9.06 -16.45
N ASN A 306 5.75 10.07 -16.89
CA ASN A 306 6.54 9.97 -18.12
C ASN A 306 7.90 9.28 -17.95
N LEU A 307 8.31 8.91 -16.72
CA LEU A 307 9.61 8.24 -16.50
C LEU A 307 9.69 6.86 -17.20
N LEU A 308 8.56 6.18 -17.38
CA LEU A 308 8.43 4.91 -18.09
C LEU A 308 8.23 5.08 -19.61
N ASN A 309 7.85 6.29 -20.05
CA ASN A 309 7.54 6.60 -21.46
C ASN A 309 8.75 7.04 -22.28
N CYS A 310 9.92 7.20 -21.66
CA CYS A 310 11.19 7.40 -22.36
C CYS A 310 11.68 6.07 -22.97
N ARG A 311 10.86 5.45 -23.81
CA ARG A 311 11.27 4.40 -24.75
C ARG A 311 12.12 5.07 -25.82
N GLY A 312 13.42 5.19 -25.56
CA GLY A 312 14.38 5.40 -26.62
C GLY A 312 14.38 4.14 -27.48
N GLU A 313 13.69 4.17 -28.62
CA GLU A 313 14.22 3.43 -29.74
C GLU A 313 15.63 4.00 -30.04
N PRO A 314 16.65 3.15 -30.16
CA PRO A 314 18.02 3.58 -30.43
C PRO A 314 18.17 4.37 -31.74
#